data_AF-A0A382N463-F1
#
_entry.id   AF-A0A382N463-F1
#
_cell.length_a   1.000
_cell.length_b   1.000
_cell.length_c   1.000
_cell.angle_alpha   90.00
_cell.angle_beta   90.00
_cell.angle_gamma   90.00
#
_symmetry.space_group_name_H-M   'P 1'
#
loop_
_entity.id
_entity.type
_entity.pdbx_description
1 polymer ?
#
loop_
_entity_poly.entity_id
_entity_poly.type
_entity_poly.pdbx_seq_one_letter_code
_entity_poly.pdbx_strand_id
1 'polypeptide(L)'
;MGQSGKNVLLLEARDQIGGLASTEEFVPGFKCNLINDVVKWIDPRVIKKLTLESHGLAFHFPDTVRIALEIQEQHISFFRDSNETAVSIANHSEKDAKVWKIFTEYINKLTHFLEKLYELTPPKLPNIGFKEALSMLTPLRKHGTRGLVDFMRVAPMMMPELVDE
;
A
#
# COMPACT_ATOMS: atom_id res chain seq x y z
N MET A 1 5.23 -5.92 23.04
CA MET A 1 6.14 -6.53 24.03
C MET A 1 6.36 -5.59 25.21
N GLY A 2 6.96 -4.41 25.03
CA GLY A 2 7.10 -3.42 26.12
C GLY A 2 5.75 -2.95 26.69
N GLN A 3 4.82 -2.50 25.84
CA GLN A 3 3.45 -2.12 26.26
C GLN A 3 2.66 -3.23 26.94
N SER A 4 3.01 -4.51 26.72
CA SER A 4 2.38 -5.65 27.40
C SER A 4 3.07 -6.03 28.71
N GLY A 5 3.91 -5.14 29.27
CA GLY A 5 4.61 -5.34 30.54
C GLY A 5 5.70 -6.40 30.50
N LYS A 6 6.18 -6.80 29.31
CA LYS A 6 7.29 -7.76 29.21
C LYS A 6 8.62 -7.05 29.32
N ASN A 7 9.58 -7.69 29.99
CA ASN A 7 10.98 -7.28 29.95
C ASN A 7 11.55 -7.60 28.57
N VAL A 8 12.03 -6.57 27.86
CA VAL A 8 12.55 -6.69 26.49
C VAL A 8 14.01 -6.30 26.48
N LEU A 9 14.86 -7.21 25.99
CA LEU A 9 16.24 -6.92 25.61
C LEU A 9 16.30 -6.69 24.11
N LEU A 10 16.76 -5.51 23.69
CA LEU A 10 17.03 -5.18 22.29
C LEU A 10 18.55 -5.25 22.07
N LEU A 11 18.99 -6.03 21.08
CA LEU A 11 20.39 -6.17 20.70
C LEU A 11 20.53 -5.69 19.25
N GLU A 12 21.37 -4.68 19.04
CA GLU A 12 21.77 -4.17 17.72
C GLU A 12 23.29 -4.34 17.61
N ALA A 13 23.75 -4.87 16.48
CA ALA A 13 25.17 -5.11 16.25
C ALA A 13 25.91 -3.83 15.84
N ARG A 14 25.19 -2.89 15.25
CA ARG A 14 25.70 -1.58 14.82
C ARG A 14 25.59 -0.55 15.94
N ASP A 15 26.23 0.59 15.72
CA ASP A 15 26.10 1.80 16.55
C ASP A 15 24.82 2.60 16.26
N GLN A 16 24.04 2.19 15.26
CA GLN A 16 22.81 2.83 14.81
C GLN A 16 21.68 1.81 14.64
N ILE A 17 20.47 2.23 15.02
CA ILE A 17 19.23 1.45 14.82
C ILE A 17 18.65 1.63 13.41
N GLY A 18 17.82 0.68 12.98
CA GLY A 18 17.01 0.79 11.76
C GLY A 18 17.42 -0.16 10.63
N GLY A 19 18.56 -0.84 10.74
CA GLY A 19 19.00 -1.82 9.75
C GLY A 19 19.09 -1.21 8.35
N LEU A 20 18.38 -1.78 7.37
CA LEU A 20 18.35 -1.28 5.99
C LEU A 20 17.64 0.07 5.83
N ALA A 21 16.84 0.48 6.83
CA ALA A 21 16.16 1.77 6.86
C ALA A 21 16.95 2.82 7.69
N SER A 22 18.20 2.52 8.08
CA SER A 22 19.05 3.49 8.75
C SER A 22 19.57 4.54 7.77
N THR A 23 19.62 5.79 8.23
CA THR A 23 20.16 6.91 7.45
C THR A 23 21.66 7.00 7.67
N GLU A 24 22.43 6.86 6.60
CA GLU A 24 23.90 6.92 6.62
C GLU A 24 24.41 8.17 5.89
N GLU A 25 25.56 8.67 6.32
CA GLU A 25 26.29 9.72 5.63
C GLU A 25 27.38 9.09 4.75
N PHE A 26 27.11 8.95 3.46
CA PHE A 26 28.04 8.29 2.53
C PHE A 26 29.12 9.24 2.00
N VAL A 27 28.91 10.56 2.08
CA VAL A 27 29.86 11.63 1.75
C VAL A 27 29.52 12.88 2.57
N PRO A 28 30.50 13.73 2.96
CA PRO A 28 30.24 14.85 3.87
C PRO A 28 29.09 15.75 3.43
N GLY A 29 28.09 15.90 4.30
CA GLY A 29 26.89 16.72 4.10
C GLY A 29 25.72 15.99 3.43
N PHE A 30 25.87 14.74 3.01
CA PHE A 30 24.83 13.99 2.30
C PHE A 30 24.39 12.76 3.09
N LYS A 31 23.12 12.76 3.50
CA LYS A 31 22.52 11.70 4.32
C LYS A 31 21.36 11.05 3.57
N CYS A 32 21.37 9.73 3.47
CA CYS A 32 20.27 8.97 2.89
C CYS A 32 20.23 7.55 3.45
N ASN A 33 19.11 6.86 3.23
CA ASN A 33 19.10 5.41 3.35
C ASN A 33 19.91 4.84 2.17
N LEU A 34 20.86 3.95 2.43
CA LEU A 34 21.70 3.36 1.36
C LEU A 34 20.91 2.45 0.41
N ILE A 35 19.75 1.98 0.86
CA ILE A 35 18.84 1.15 0.08
C ILE A 35 17.60 1.99 -0.20
N ASN A 36 17.12 1.93 -1.44
CA ASN A 36 15.85 2.55 -1.80
C ASN A 36 14.70 1.78 -1.16
N ASP A 37 14.18 2.31 -0.06
CA ASP A 37 13.00 1.80 0.62
C ASP A 37 11.84 2.80 0.50
N VAL A 38 10.67 2.28 0.15
CA VAL A 38 9.43 3.07 0.08
C VAL A 38 8.40 2.41 0.97
N VAL A 39 7.90 3.18 1.94
CA VAL A 39 6.79 2.74 2.78
C VAL A 39 5.50 2.78 1.96
N LYS A 40 5.02 1.62 1.53
CA LYS A 40 3.78 1.51 0.73
C LYS A 40 2.53 1.65 1.58
N TRP A 41 2.51 1.01 2.75
CA TRP A 41 1.40 1.05 3.67
C TRP A 41 1.85 0.62 5.07
N ILE A 42 1.36 1.30 6.10
CA ILE A 42 1.47 0.88 7.49
C ILE A 42 0.06 0.88 8.05
N ASP A 43 -0.31 -0.20 8.74
CA ASP A 43 -1.61 -0.30 9.40
C ASP A 43 -1.82 0.88 10.36
N PRO A 44 -2.85 1.71 10.16
CA PRO A 44 -3.14 2.86 11.03
C PRO A 44 -3.33 2.47 12.51
N ARG A 45 -3.76 1.24 12.79
CA ARG A 45 -3.90 0.72 14.15
C ARG A 45 -2.54 0.61 14.85
N VAL A 46 -1.48 0.26 14.11
CA VAL A 46 -0.11 0.18 14.66
C VAL A 46 0.43 1.58 14.95
N ILE A 47 0.27 2.52 14.00
CA ILE A 47 0.66 3.93 14.18
C ILE A 47 0.00 4.51 15.44
N LYS A 48 -1.32 4.32 15.57
CA LYS A 48 -2.08 4.80 16.72
C LYS A 48 -1.68 4.11 18.02
N LYS A 49 -1.56 2.78 18.02
CA LYS A 49 -1.27 1.99 19.23
C LYS A 49 0.11 2.31 19.80
N LEU A 50 1.09 2.58 18.95
CA LEU A 50 2.44 2.96 19.36
C LEU A 50 2.65 4.47 19.42
N THR A 51 1.59 5.25 19.18
CA THR A 51 1.60 6.73 19.13
C THR A 51 2.79 7.25 18.34
N LEU A 52 3.05 6.68 17.15
CA LEU A 52 4.30 6.92 16.41
C LEU A 52 4.46 8.37 15.97
N GLU A 53 3.37 9.04 15.60
CA GLU A 53 3.39 10.46 15.21
C GLU A 53 3.90 11.34 16.36
N SER A 54 3.47 11.05 17.59
CA SER A 54 3.98 11.73 18.80
C SER A 54 5.46 11.43 19.08
N HIS A 55 6.00 10.34 18.52
CA HIS A 55 7.41 9.99 18.58
C HIS A 55 8.19 10.42 17.32
N GLY A 56 7.60 11.29 16.48
CA GLY A 56 8.29 11.89 15.34
C GLY A 56 8.14 11.15 14.00
N LEU A 57 7.25 10.16 13.90
CA LEU A 57 6.91 9.60 12.59
C LEU A 57 6.22 10.66 11.73
N ALA A 58 6.80 10.95 10.57
CA ALA A 58 6.23 11.80 9.54
C ALA A 58 6.28 11.07 8.19
N PHE A 59 5.21 11.18 7.41
CA PHE A 59 5.17 10.64 6.06
C PHE A 59 5.44 11.76 5.05
N HIS A 60 6.34 11.48 4.13
CA HIS A 60 6.60 12.32 2.96
C HIS A 60 6.03 11.64 1.73
N PHE A 61 5.20 12.37 1.00
CA PHE A 61 4.55 11.86 -0.19
C PHE A 61 4.92 12.76 -1.38
N PRO A 62 5.69 12.25 -2.35
CA PRO A 62 6.01 13.02 -3.54
C PRO A 62 4.77 13.16 -4.43
N ASP A 63 4.69 14.25 -5.19
CA ASP A 63 3.59 14.46 -6.14
C ASP A 63 3.64 13.45 -7.28
N THR A 64 4.84 13.25 -7.86
CA THR A 64 5.12 12.17 -8.81
C THR A 64 5.53 10.90 -8.07
N VAL A 65 4.75 9.84 -8.24
CA VAL A 65 4.96 8.56 -7.53
C VAL A 65 5.71 7.53 -8.36
N ARG A 66 5.67 7.64 -9.69
CA ARG A 66 6.38 6.74 -10.61
C ARG A 66 6.51 7.40 -11.99
N ILE A 67 7.57 7.07 -12.72
CA ILE A 67 7.71 7.42 -14.13
C ILE A 67 8.01 6.13 -14.90
N ALA A 68 7.23 5.85 -15.95
CA ALA A 68 7.58 4.86 -16.95
C ALA A 68 8.38 5.55 -18.04
N LEU A 69 9.69 5.25 -18.08
CA LEU A 69 10.62 5.87 -19.03
C LEU A 69 10.44 5.26 -20.42
N GLU A 70 10.52 6.11 -21.43
CA GLU A 70 10.49 5.75 -22.85
C GLU A 70 11.72 6.36 -23.54
N ILE A 71 12.25 5.65 -24.54
CA ILE A 71 13.43 6.07 -25.30
C ILE A 71 13.21 7.40 -26.02
N GLN A 72 12.00 7.67 -26.52
CA GLN A 72 11.68 8.88 -27.28
C GLN A 72 11.22 10.06 -26.39
N GLU A 73 11.57 10.04 -25.10
CA GLU A 73 11.21 11.09 -24.11
C GLU A 73 9.70 11.28 -23.88
N GLN A 74 8.86 10.42 -24.47
CA GLN A 74 7.43 10.36 -24.20
C GLN A 74 7.20 9.51 -22.95
N HIS A 75 7.52 10.07 -21.78
CA HIS A 75 7.36 9.35 -20.52
C HIS A 75 5.91 9.38 -20.04
N ILE A 76 5.48 8.29 -19.39
CA ILE A 76 4.25 8.32 -18.59
C ILE A 76 4.63 8.60 -17.14
N SER A 77 4.26 9.78 -16.66
CA SER A 77 4.40 10.17 -15.26
C SER A 77 3.10 9.84 -14.51
N PHE A 78 3.24 9.10 -13.42
CA PHE A 78 2.16 8.77 -12.50
C PHE A 78 2.25 9.69 -11.30
N PHE A 79 1.16 10.37 -11.02
CA PHE A 79 1.02 11.34 -9.94
C PHE A 79 0.07 10.83 -8.88
N ARG A 80 0.10 11.44 -7.70
CA ARG A 80 -0.93 11.22 -6.68
C ARG A 80 -2.29 11.73 -7.14
N ASP A 81 -2.33 12.81 -7.92
CA ASP A 81 -3.54 13.24 -8.60
C ASP A 81 -3.79 12.37 -9.84
N SER A 82 -4.94 11.68 -9.83
CA SER A 82 -5.37 10.84 -10.95
C SER A 82 -5.61 11.66 -12.22
N ASN A 83 -6.01 12.93 -12.12
CA ASN A 83 -6.23 13.80 -13.28
C ASN A 83 -4.90 14.17 -13.96
N GLU A 84 -3.85 14.48 -13.19
CA GLU A 84 -2.51 14.73 -13.75
C GLU A 84 -1.95 13.50 -14.43
N THR A 85 -2.17 12.33 -13.84
CA THR A 85 -1.80 11.05 -14.46
C THR A 85 -2.54 10.83 -15.77
N ALA A 86 -3.84 11.12 -15.82
CA ALA A 86 -4.63 11.03 -17.05
C ALA A 86 -4.11 11.97 -18.15
N VAL A 87 -3.68 13.19 -17.79
CA VAL A 87 -3.03 14.11 -18.73
C VAL A 87 -1.73 13.52 -19.29
N SER A 88 -0.90 12.93 -18.43
CA SER A 88 0.33 12.28 -18.89
C SER A 88 0.05 11.08 -19.81
N ILE A 89 -0.99 10.29 -19.54
CA ILE A 89 -1.40 9.15 -20.38
C ILE A 89 -1.94 9.62 -21.73
N ALA A 90 -2.61 10.78 -21.79
CA ALA A 90 -3.20 11.29 -23.02
C ALA A 90 -2.19 11.52 -24.15
N ASN A 91 -0.91 11.73 -23.82
CA ASN A 91 0.18 11.80 -24.79
C ASN A 91 0.37 10.49 -25.59
N HIS A 92 -0.05 9.35 -25.03
CA HIS A 92 0.01 8.03 -25.67
C HIS A 92 -1.35 7.53 -26.12
N SER A 93 -2.39 7.78 -25.31
CA SER A 93 -3.74 7.27 -25.55
C SER A 93 -4.79 8.16 -24.90
N GLU A 94 -5.50 8.95 -25.70
CA GLU A 94 -6.66 9.70 -25.23
C GLU A 94 -7.77 8.78 -24.68
N LYS A 95 -7.91 7.59 -25.25
CA LYS A 95 -8.92 6.60 -24.83
C LYS A 95 -8.67 6.19 -23.38
N ASP A 96 -7.43 5.86 -23.05
CA ASP A 96 -7.08 5.37 -21.71
C ASP A 96 -7.08 6.52 -20.70
N ALA A 97 -6.64 7.71 -21.10
CA ALA A 97 -6.73 8.92 -20.28
C ALA A 97 -8.17 9.21 -19.83
N LYS A 98 -9.17 9.03 -20.72
CA LYS A 98 -10.59 9.26 -20.40
C LYS A 98 -11.14 8.29 -19.35
N VAL A 99 -10.64 7.06 -19.30
CA VAL A 99 -11.14 6.02 -18.36
C VAL A 99 -10.25 5.83 -17.14
N TRP A 100 -9.03 6.38 -17.12
CA TRP A 100 -8.05 6.20 -16.05
C TRP A 100 -8.63 6.50 -14.65
N LYS A 101 -9.35 7.62 -14.51
CA LYS A 101 -9.96 7.98 -13.24
C LYS A 101 -10.96 6.93 -12.76
N ILE A 102 -11.82 6.46 -13.65
CA ILE A 102 -12.82 5.42 -13.35
C ILE A 102 -12.13 4.13 -12.91
N PHE A 103 -11.07 3.74 -13.61
CA PHE A 103 -10.24 2.58 -13.24
C PHE A 103 -9.63 2.75 -11.83
N THR A 104 -8.99 3.89 -11.54
CA THR A 104 -8.37 4.11 -10.22
C THR A 104 -9.40 4.14 -9.09
N GLU A 105 -10.59 4.70 -9.32
CA GLU A 105 -11.69 4.68 -8.34
C GLU A 105 -12.23 3.27 -8.12
N TYR A 106 -12.28 2.45 -9.17
CA TYR A 106 -12.67 1.04 -9.07
C TYR A 106 -11.65 0.25 -8.23
N ILE A 107 -10.36 0.35 -8.55
CA ILE A 107 -9.29 -0.29 -7.77
C ILE A 107 -9.33 0.18 -6.30
N ASN A 108 -9.52 1.48 -6.07
CA ASN A 108 -9.62 2.00 -4.71
C ASN A 108 -10.84 1.44 -3.94
N LYS A 109 -11.97 1.14 -4.60
CA LYS A 109 -13.09 0.46 -3.92
C LYS A 109 -12.73 -0.96 -3.49
N LEU A 110 -11.94 -1.68 -4.29
CA LEU A 110 -11.47 -3.02 -3.95
C LEU A 110 -10.54 -3.00 -2.73
N THR A 111 -9.68 -1.98 -2.60
CA THR A 111 -8.74 -1.89 -1.47
C THR A 111 -9.44 -1.70 -0.13
N HIS A 112 -10.60 -1.03 -0.05
CA HIS A 112 -11.35 -0.87 1.20
C HIS A 112 -11.77 -2.22 1.81
N PHE A 113 -12.10 -3.20 0.96
CA PHE A 113 -12.38 -4.55 1.42
C PHE A 113 -11.12 -5.23 1.95
N LEU A 114 -10.00 -5.12 1.22
CA LEU A 114 -8.70 -5.67 1.64
C LEU A 114 -8.22 -5.08 2.96
N GLU A 115 -8.33 -3.76 3.16
CA GLU A 115 -7.95 -3.11 4.42
C GLU A 115 -8.70 -3.71 5.60
N LYS A 116 -10.01 -3.97 5.46
CA LYS A 116 -10.80 -4.62 6.50
C LYS A 116 -10.49 -6.11 6.68
N LEU A 117 -10.13 -6.80 5.61
CA LEU A 117 -9.68 -8.17 5.71
C LEU A 117 -8.35 -8.27 6.48
N TYR A 118 -7.40 -7.35 6.24
CA TYR A 118 -6.15 -7.24 7.01
C TYR A 118 -6.37 -6.88 8.49
N GLU A 119 -7.55 -6.39 8.85
CA GLU A 119 -7.88 -6.17 10.26
C GLU A 119 -8.11 -7.48 11.04
N LEU A 120 -8.43 -8.56 10.33
CA LEU A 120 -8.82 -9.84 10.92
C LEU A 120 -7.60 -10.74 11.09
N THR A 121 -7.62 -11.54 12.17
CA THR A 121 -6.68 -12.65 12.31
C THR A 121 -7.01 -13.70 11.25
N PRO A 122 -6.08 -14.08 10.36
CA PRO A 122 -6.34 -15.09 9.35
C PRO A 122 -6.69 -16.43 10.02
N PRO A 123 -7.65 -17.20 9.46
CA PRO A 123 -8.02 -18.50 10.01
C PRO A 123 -6.85 -19.49 9.90
N LYS A 124 -6.85 -20.50 10.76
CA LYS A 124 -5.85 -21.57 10.69
C LYS A 124 -6.25 -22.57 9.60
N LEU A 125 -5.44 -22.67 8.55
CA LEU A 125 -5.64 -23.66 7.48
C LEU A 125 -5.04 -25.04 7.88
N PRO A 126 -5.60 -26.17 7.42
CA PRO A 126 -6.76 -26.29 6.51
C PRO A 126 -8.13 -26.31 7.21
N ASN A 127 -8.18 -26.48 8.54
CA ASN A 127 -9.43 -26.64 9.28
C ASN A 127 -10.03 -25.29 9.69
N ILE A 128 -10.71 -24.62 8.76
CA ILE A 128 -11.42 -23.37 9.05
C ILE A 128 -12.71 -23.69 9.83
N GLY A 129 -12.81 -23.22 11.07
CA GLY A 129 -14.03 -23.33 11.85
C GLY A 129 -15.14 -22.41 11.33
N PHE A 130 -16.41 -22.79 11.49
CA PHE A 130 -17.56 -21.99 11.01
C PHE A 130 -17.57 -20.54 11.52
N LYS A 131 -17.15 -20.31 12.78
CA LYS A 131 -17.02 -18.98 13.37
C LYS A 131 -15.91 -18.15 12.72
N GLU A 132 -14.79 -18.79 12.38
CA GLU A 132 -13.65 -18.14 11.73
C GLU A 132 -14.02 -17.76 10.30
N ALA A 133 -14.66 -18.67 9.55
CA ALA A 133 -15.22 -18.37 8.25
C ALA A 133 -16.16 -17.17 8.32
N LEU A 134 -17.17 -17.19 9.21
CA LEU A 134 -18.13 -16.10 9.36
C LEU A 134 -17.45 -14.75 9.68
N SER A 135 -16.36 -14.75 10.45
CA SER A 135 -15.61 -13.53 10.76
C SER A 135 -14.97 -12.89 9.53
N MET A 136 -14.53 -13.67 8.55
CA MET A 136 -14.00 -13.17 7.26
C MET A 136 -15.06 -12.48 6.41
N LEU A 137 -16.35 -12.77 6.64
CA LEU A 137 -17.47 -12.14 5.93
C LEU A 137 -17.92 -10.84 6.63
N THR A 138 -17.40 -10.50 7.81
CA THR A 138 -17.78 -9.28 8.55
C THR A 138 -17.63 -7.97 7.75
N PRO A 139 -16.59 -7.79 6.89
CA PRO A 139 -16.45 -6.58 6.08
C PRO A 139 -17.64 -6.30 5.15
N LEU A 140 -18.38 -7.33 4.73
CA LEU A 140 -19.58 -7.24 3.88
C LEU A 140 -20.72 -6.46 4.52
N ARG A 141 -20.85 -6.57 5.85
CA ARG A 141 -21.99 -6.00 6.57
C ARG A 141 -21.96 -4.47 6.59
N LYS A 142 -20.80 -3.86 6.35
CA LYS A 142 -20.61 -2.40 6.31
C LYS A 142 -20.45 -1.84 4.89
N HIS A 143 -19.91 -2.60 3.94
CA HIS A 143 -19.57 -2.09 2.60
C HIS A 143 -20.42 -2.69 1.48
N GLY A 144 -21.40 -3.54 1.83
CA GLY A 144 -22.26 -4.23 0.87
C GLY A 144 -21.57 -5.41 0.18
N THR A 145 -22.36 -6.18 -0.56
CA THR A 145 -21.89 -7.38 -1.27
C THR A 145 -21.05 -7.05 -2.50
N ARG A 146 -21.18 -5.85 -3.04
CA ARG A 146 -20.55 -5.45 -4.31
C ARG A 146 -19.02 -5.45 -4.22
N GLY A 147 -18.44 -4.94 -3.14
CA GLY A 147 -16.98 -4.93 -2.96
C GLY A 147 -16.36 -6.33 -2.84
N LEU A 148 -17.04 -7.29 -2.20
CA LEU A 148 -16.58 -8.68 -2.18
C LEU A 148 -16.73 -9.35 -3.54
N VAL A 149 -17.87 -9.15 -4.21
CA VAL A 149 -18.11 -9.76 -5.53
C VAL A 149 -17.07 -9.26 -6.52
N ASP A 150 -16.82 -7.95 -6.54
CA ASP A 150 -15.81 -7.33 -7.39
C ASP A 150 -14.40 -7.84 -7.00
N PHE A 151 -14.09 -7.97 -5.71
CA PHE A 151 -12.81 -8.53 -5.26
C PHE A 151 -12.64 -10.00 -5.64
N MET A 152 -13.65 -10.85 -5.42
CA MET A 152 -13.60 -12.27 -5.77
C MET A 152 -13.52 -12.49 -7.28
N ARG A 153 -14.03 -11.54 -8.07
CA ARG A 153 -13.87 -11.52 -9.52
C ARG A 153 -12.45 -11.15 -9.93
N VAL A 154 -11.87 -10.11 -9.32
CA VAL A 154 -10.55 -9.57 -9.70
C VAL A 154 -9.38 -10.34 -9.09
N ALA A 155 -9.50 -10.85 -7.87
CA ALA A 155 -8.42 -11.54 -7.16
C ALA A 155 -7.79 -12.74 -7.91
N PRO A 156 -8.55 -13.58 -8.64
CA PRO A 156 -7.96 -14.65 -9.44
C PRO A 156 -7.47 -14.21 -10.82
N MET A 157 -7.81 -12.99 -11.27
CA MET A 157 -7.44 -12.52 -12.60
C MET A 157 -5.97 -12.20 -12.72
N MET A 158 -5.43 -12.47 -13.90
CA MET A 158 -4.12 -11.96 -14.29
C MET A 158 -4.22 -10.49 -14.72
N MET A 159 -3.12 -9.74 -14.62
CA MET A 159 -3.12 -8.32 -14.99
C MET A 159 -3.64 -8.03 -16.40
N PRO A 160 -3.34 -8.83 -17.45
CA PRO A 160 -3.93 -8.63 -18.78
C PRO A 160 -5.47 -8.75 -18.79
N GLU A 161 -6.02 -9.72 -18.05
CA GLU A 161 -7.47 -9.92 -17.98
C GLU A 161 -8.16 -8.77 -17.27
N LEU A 162 -7.52 -8.21 -16.24
CA LEU A 162 -8.03 -7.05 -15.51
C LEU A 162 -8.06 -5.77 -16.35
N VAL A 163 -7.12 -5.60 -17.30
CA VAL A 163 -7.05 -4.39 -18.14
C VAL A 163 -7.91 -4.48 -19.40
N ASP A 164 -8.32 -5.69 -19.80
CA ASP A 164 -9.20 -5.93 -20.95
C ASP A 164 -10.70 -5.86 -20.62
N GLU A 165 -11.05 -5.73 -19.34
CA GLU A 165 -12.42 -5.67 -18.80
C GLU A 165 -13.09 -4.30 -18.95
#